data_AF-A0A7C4UA98-F1
#
_entry.id   AF-A0A7C4UA98-F1
#
_cell.length_a   1.000
_cell.length_b   1.000
_cell.length_c   1.000
_cell.angle_alpha   90.00
_cell.angle_beta   90.00
_cell.angle_gamma   90.00
#
_symmetry.space_group_name_H-M   'P 1'
#
loop_
_entity.id
_entity.type
_entity.pdbx_description
1 polymer ?
#
loop_
_entity_poly.entity_id
_entity_poly.type
_entity_poly.pdbx_seq_one_letter_code
_entity_poly.pdbx_strand_id
1 'polypeptide(L)'
;LPMSRFADTRKVFDVLSRSLVEVRTVVDVPALAGLSLTTSNLDGLPVIGLRESPHFGLNIIVKRAMDIVLSALALVVLSPLMFVVAAIVRLTSPGPIFYRQERCGLNGKPFWMLKFRTMRIDAEAQTGPVWAAKDDPRRTPLGAFLRRTSIDELPQLINVLCGDMSMVGPRPERPVFIQQFSKTIPNYMARHCVKAGITGWAQVHGWRGNTSLRKRVEYDLYYITHWNPWLDLRILWMTVWKGWIHRNAY
;
A
#
# COMPACT_ATOMS: atom_id res chain seq x y z
N LEU A 1 1.48 -36.83 -2.87
CA LEU A 1 2.12 -37.37 -4.10
C LEU A 1 2.94 -36.25 -4.72
N PRO A 2 4.18 -36.50 -5.16
CA PRO A 2 4.94 -35.51 -5.92
C PRO A 2 4.21 -35.15 -7.23
N MET A 3 4.30 -33.90 -7.68
CA MET A 3 3.58 -33.39 -8.88
C MET A 3 3.85 -34.20 -10.15
N SER A 4 5.03 -34.83 -10.26
CA SER A 4 5.38 -35.73 -11.36
C SER A 4 4.50 -36.98 -11.46
N ARG A 5 3.81 -37.35 -10.37
CA ARG A 5 2.90 -38.50 -10.30
C ARG A 5 1.44 -38.08 -10.14
N PHE A 6 1.09 -36.84 -10.52
CA PHE A 6 -0.29 -36.36 -10.41
C PHE A 6 -1.29 -37.25 -11.16
N ALA A 7 -0.88 -37.88 -12.26
CA ALA A 7 -1.68 -38.86 -13.00
C ALA A 7 -2.05 -40.11 -12.17
N ASP A 8 -1.25 -40.49 -11.17
CA ASP A 8 -1.52 -41.63 -10.29
C ASP A 8 -2.56 -41.29 -9.19
N THR A 9 -2.84 -39.99 -8.96
CA THR A 9 -3.79 -39.53 -7.92
C THR A 9 -5.19 -40.09 -8.15
N ARG A 10 -5.60 -40.26 -9.42
CA ARG A 10 -6.90 -40.84 -9.76
C ARG A 10 -7.02 -42.29 -9.32
N LYS A 11 -5.96 -43.08 -9.47
CA LYS A 11 -5.91 -44.48 -9.01
C LYS A 11 -5.97 -44.57 -7.49
N VAL A 12 -5.27 -43.67 -6.80
CA VAL A 12 -5.31 -43.58 -5.34
C VAL A 12 -6.71 -43.19 -4.86
N PHE A 13 -7.36 -42.23 -5.53
CA PHE A 13 -8.73 -41.84 -5.23
C PHE A 13 -9.73 -42.98 -5.45
N ASP A 14 -9.60 -43.76 -6.54
CA ASP A 14 -10.46 -44.91 -6.82
C ASP A 14 -10.33 -46.04 -5.80
N VAL A 15 -9.15 -46.25 -5.23
CA VAL A 15 -8.94 -47.23 -4.15
C VAL A 15 -9.54 -46.71 -2.84
N LEU A 16 -9.37 -45.41 -2.56
CA LEU A 16 -9.82 -44.78 -1.32
C LEU A 16 -11.32 -44.47 -1.29
N SER A 17 -11.97 -44.31 -2.45
CA SER A 17 -13.42 -44.11 -2.56
C SER A 17 -14.23 -45.30 -2.03
N ARG A 18 -13.60 -46.47 -1.88
CA ARG A 18 -14.19 -47.68 -1.29
C ARG A 18 -14.06 -47.74 0.23
N SER A 19 -13.46 -46.72 0.85
CA SER A 19 -13.25 -46.64 2.29
C SER A 19 -14.10 -45.52 2.89
N LEU A 20 -14.58 -45.71 4.12
CA LEU A 20 -15.38 -44.72 4.86
C LEU A 20 -14.53 -43.68 5.60
N VAL A 21 -13.21 -43.68 5.38
CA VAL A 21 -12.27 -42.80 6.08
C VAL A 21 -12.08 -41.50 5.31
N GLU A 22 -11.99 -40.40 6.05
CA GLU A 22 -11.69 -39.09 5.49
C GLU A 22 -10.26 -39.07 4.94
N VAL A 23 -10.11 -38.75 3.66
CA VAL A 23 -8.81 -38.67 2.99
C VAL A 23 -8.51 -37.21 2.64
N ARG A 24 -7.40 -36.68 3.15
CA ARG A 24 -6.90 -35.34 2.83
C ARG A 24 -5.57 -35.45 2.08
N THR A 25 -5.44 -34.69 0.98
CA THR A 25 -4.20 -34.64 0.19
C THR A 25 -3.43 -33.36 0.53
N VAL A 26 -2.21 -33.51 1.03
CA VAL A 26 -1.26 -32.40 1.17
C VAL A 26 -0.44 -32.32 -0.11
N VAL A 27 -0.55 -31.21 -0.84
CA VAL A 27 0.23 -30.97 -2.05
C VAL A 27 1.57 -30.39 -1.64
N ASP A 28 2.64 -31.16 -1.79
CA ASP A 28 4.01 -30.68 -1.60
C ASP A 28 4.45 -29.95 -2.85
N VAL A 29 4.35 -28.61 -2.82
CA VAL A 29 4.83 -27.77 -3.92
C VAL A 29 5.85 -26.76 -3.39
N PRO A 30 7.14 -27.12 -3.38
CA PRO A 30 8.21 -26.20 -3.03
C PRO A 30 8.19 -24.92 -3.89
N ALA A 31 7.70 -25.03 -5.13
CA ALA A 31 7.52 -23.91 -6.05
C ALA A 31 6.34 -22.97 -5.71
N LEU A 32 5.38 -23.41 -4.88
CA LEU A 32 4.29 -22.57 -4.38
C LEU A 32 4.55 -22.12 -2.93
N ALA A 33 5.71 -22.42 -2.35
CA ALA A 33 6.10 -21.93 -1.04
C ALA A 33 6.08 -20.39 -1.02
N GLY A 34 5.11 -19.82 -0.31
CA GLY A 34 4.87 -18.37 -0.25
C GLY A 34 3.65 -17.87 -1.05
N LEU A 35 2.94 -18.74 -1.76
CA LEU A 35 1.63 -18.43 -2.34
C LEU A 35 0.53 -18.86 -1.36
N SER A 36 -0.36 -17.92 -1.02
CA SER A 36 -1.58 -18.25 -0.28
C SER A 36 -2.55 -18.95 -1.23
N LEU A 37 -2.55 -20.28 -1.19
CA LEU A 37 -3.43 -21.10 -2.01
C LEU A 37 -4.79 -21.22 -1.33
N THR A 38 -5.84 -20.77 -2.01
CA THR A 38 -7.21 -21.00 -1.59
C THR A 38 -7.88 -21.96 -2.54
N THR A 39 -8.75 -22.80 -1.99
CA THR A 39 -9.56 -23.72 -2.78
C THR A 39 -10.98 -23.19 -2.83
N SER A 40 -11.42 -22.80 -4.01
CA SER A 40 -12.81 -22.46 -4.30
C SER A 40 -13.42 -23.55 -5.17
N ASN A 41 -14.73 -23.78 -5.05
CA ASN A 41 -15.45 -24.71 -5.92
C ASN A 41 -16.21 -23.90 -6.96
N LEU A 42 -15.96 -24.17 -8.24
CA LEU A 42 -16.70 -23.61 -9.37
C LEU A 42 -17.34 -24.78 -10.13
N ASP A 43 -18.66 -24.95 -10.01
CA ASP A 43 -19.43 -26.06 -10.61
C ASP A 43 -18.83 -27.45 -10.36
N GLY A 44 -18.41 -27.71 -9.12
CA GLY A 44 -17.81 -28.99 -8.71
C GLY A 44 -16.35 -29.17 -9.12
N LEU A 45 -15.73 -28.18 -9.75
CA LEU A 45 -14.30 -28.15 -10.04
C LEU A 45 -13.55 -27.42 -8.91
N PRO A 46 -12.57 -28.08 -8.25
CA PRO A 46 -11.72 -27.41 -7.28
C PRO A 46 -10.76 -26.46 -8.02
N VAL A 47 -10.96 -25.17 -7.83
CA VAL A 47 -10.11 -24.10 -8.35
C VAL A 47 -9.11 -23.69 -7.27
N ILE A 48 -7.82 -23.82 -7.58
CA ILE A 48 -6.74 -23.37 -6.71
C ILE A 48 -6.39 -21.92 -7.09
N GLY A 49 -6.75 -20.98 -6.24
CA GLY A 49 -6.35 -19.59 -6.37
C GLY A 49 -4.84 -19.47 -6.14
N LEU A 50 -4.08 -19.14 -7.19
CA LEU A 50 -2.62 -18.97 -7.08
C LEU A 50 -2.23 -17.69 -6.33
N ARG A 51 -3.14 -16.73 -6.20
CA ARG A 51 -2.91 -15.46 -5.50
C ARG A 51 -4.24 -14.81 -5.13
N GLU A 52 -4.66 -14.97 -3.88
CA GLU A 52 -5.75 -14.16 -3.34
C GLU A 52 -5.24 -12.87 -2.72
N SER A 53 -5.99 -11.79 -2.94
CA SER A 53 -5.85 -10.59 -2.13
C SER A 53 -6.55 -10.84 -0.79
N PRO A 54 -5.88 -10.62 0.35
CA PRO A 54 -6.45 -10.84 1.70
C PRO A 54 -7.65 -9.93 2.01
N HIS A 55 -7.85 -8.89 1.19
CA HIS A 55 -9.09 -8.16 1.15
C HIS A 55 -10.07 -8.86 0.20
N PHE A 56 -10.69 -9.94 0.67
CA PHE A 56 -11.81 -10.60 0.01
C PHE A 56 -13.04 -10.62 0.92
N GLY A 57 -14.25 -10.60 0.35
CA GLY A 57 -15.51 -10.65 1.09
C GLY A 57 -15.68 -9.54 2.13
N LEU A 58 -16.10 -9.92 3.34
CA LEU A 58 -16.39 -9.00 4.46
C LEU A 58 -15.18 -8.13 4.86
N ASN A 59 -13.96 -8.62 4.66
CA ASN A 59 -12.74 -7.88 5.01
C ASN A 59 -12.61 -6.56 4.22
N ILE A 60 -13.07 -6.52 2.97
CA ILE A 60 -13.09 -5.29 2.16
C ILE A 60 -14.02 -4.26 2.80
N ILE A 61 -15.19 -4.70 3.24
CA ILE A 61 -16.22 -3.84 3.84
C ILE A 61 -15.70 -3.30 5.18
N VAL A 62 -15.17 -4.16 6.05
CA VAL A 62 -14.60 -3.77 7.35
C VAL A 62 -13.46 -2.76 7.14
N LYS A 63 -12.50 -3.08 6.25
CA LYS A 63 -11.39 -2.19 5.91
C LYS A 63 -11.89 -0.83 5.43
N ARG A 64 -12.89 -0.82 4.54
CA ARG A 64 -13.46 0.40 3.97
C ARG A 64 -14.22 1.23 5.00
N ALA A 65 -14.98 0.58 5.87
CA ALA A 65 -15.69 1.25 6.97
C ALA A 65 -14.70 1.91 7.93
N MET A 66 -13.63 1.20 8.32
CA MET A 66 -12.54 1.77 9.12
C MET A 66 -11.90 2.97 8.43
N ASP A 67 -11.60 2.87 7.13
CA ASP A 67 -11.01 3.97 6.38
C ASP A 67 -11.90 5.22 6.36
N ILE A 68 -13.20 5.05 6.12
CA ILE A 68 -14.16 6.17 6.10
C ILE A 68 -14.26 6.81 7.48
N VAL A 69 -14.49 6.02 8.53
CA VAL A 69 -14.68 6.55 9.90
C VAL A 69 -13.42 7.28 10.38
N LEU A 70 -12.26 6.65 10.23
CA LEU A 70 -10.99 7.21 10.70
C LEU A 70 -10.57 8.43 9.88
N SER A 71 -10.73 8.41 8.55
CA SER A 71 -10.39 9.57 7.71
C SER A 71 -11.35 10.74 7.94
N ALA A 72 -12.65 10.49 8.11
CA ALA A 72 -13.64 11.53 8.41
C ALA A 72 -13.36 12.19 9.76
N LEU A 73 -13.10 11.39 10.81
CA LEU A 73 -12.73 11.91 12.12
C LEU A 73 -11.44 12.73 12.06
N ALA A 74 -10.40 12.20 11.39
CA ALA A 74 -9.13 12.90 11.23
C ALA A 74 -9.30 14.21 10.44
N LEU A 75 -10.14 14.24 9.40
CA LEU A 75 -10.44 15.46 8.64
C LEU A 75 -11.11 16.52 9.52
N VAL A 76 -12.10 16.14 10.34
CA VAL A 76 -12.76 17.09 11.24
C VAL A 76 -11.76 17.67 12.24
N VAL A 77 -11.00 16.81 12.92
CA VAL A 77 -10.03 17.21 13.96
C VAL A 77 -8.87 18.04 13.38
N LEU A 78 -8.36 17.68 12.20
CA LEU A 78 -7.21 18.33 11.59
C LEU A 78 -7.60 19.48 10.65
N SER A 79 -8.88 19.68 10.37
CA SER A 79 -9.35 20.76 9.48
C SER A 79 -8.88 22.16 9.90
N PRO A 80 -8.85 22.56 11.19
CA PRO A 80 -8.37 23.89 11.56
C PRO A 80 -6.88 24.06 11.23
N LEU A 81 -6.07 23.04 11.50
CA LEU A 81 -4.65 23.03 11.15
C LEU A 81 -4.45 23.08 9.64
N MET A 82 -5.19 22.27 8.88
CA MET A 82 -5.14 22.26 7.41
C MET A 82 -5.51 23.62 6.83
N PHE A 83 -6.48 24.33 7.42
CA PHE A 83 -6.87 25.67 6.99
C PHE A 83 -5.75 26.70 7.24
N VAL A 84 -5.12 26.66 8.42
CA VAL A 84 -3.97 27.54 8.73
C VAL A 84 -2.82 27.27 7.75
N VAL A 85 -2.47 26.00 7.51
CA VAL A 85 -1.42 25.63 6.57
C VAL A 85 -1.77 26.08 5.15
N ALA A 86 -3.02 25.90 4.71
CA ALA A 86 -3.50 26.36 3.42
C ALA A 86 -3.34 27.88 3.24
N ALA A 87 -3.69 28.66 4.26
CA ALA A 87 -3.52 30.12 4.27
C ALA A 87 -2.04 30.51 4.18
N ILE A 88 -1.16 29.89 4.99
CA ILE A 88 0.28 30.19 4.96
C ILE A 88 0.87 29.83 3.58
N VAL A 89 0.51 28.69 3.00
CA VAL A 89 0.98 28.30 1.65
C VAL A 89 0.52 29.29 0.58
N ARG A 90 -0.72 29.82 0.70
CA ARG A 90 -1.27 30.81 -0.24
C ARG A 90 -0.58 32.17 -0.14
N LEU A 91 -0.19 32.58 1.07
CA LEU A 91 0.49 33.85 1.35
C LEU A 91 1.98 33.80 1.01
N THR A 92 2.64 32.66 1.22
CA THR A 92 4.10 32.53 1.05
C THR A 92 4.53 32.07 -0.35
N SER A 93 3.61 31.57 -1.18
CA SER A 93 3.90 31.10 -2.52
C SER A 93 2.75 31.39 -3.49
N PRO A 94 2.97 32.05 -4.63
CA PRO A 94 1.93 32.28 -5.63
C PRO A 94 1.45 30.95 -6.25
N GLY A 95 0.16 30.81 -6.55
CA GLY A 95 -0.47 29.65 -7.23
C GLY A 95 -1.26 28.69 -6.32
N PRO A 96 -1.54 27.45 -6.77
CA PRO A 96 -2.47 26.54 -6.09
C PRO A 96 -1.93 26.01 -4.76
N ILE A 97 -2.84 25.89 -3.78
CA ILE A 97 -2.53 25.38 -2.43
C ILE A 97 -2.18 23.89 -2.46
N PHE A 98 -2.96 23.12 -3.22
CA PHE A 98 -2.77 21.68 -3.36
C PHE A 98 -1.89 21.36 -4.56
N TYR A 99 -0.95 20.45 -4.35
CA TYR A 99 -0.22 19.76 -5.39
C TYR A 99 -0.88 18.40 -5.63
N ARG A 100 -1.06 18.06 -6.91
CA ARG A 100 -1.61 16.76 -7.35
C ARG A 100 -0.52 15.99 -8.05
N GLN A 101 -0.33 14.73 -7.66
CA GLN A 101 0.63 13.85 -8.31
C GLN A 101 -0.01 12.52 -8.68
N GLU A 102 0.17 12.11 -9.92
CA GLU A 102 -0.29 10.81 -10.38
C GLU A 102 0.50 9.70 -9.68
N ARG A 103 -0.24 8.77 -9.10
CA ARG A 103 0.26 7.64 -8.34
C ARG A 103 -0.54 6.39 -8.69
N CYS A 104 0.03 5.23 -8.43
CA CYS A 104 -0.61 3.96 -8.70
C CYS A 104 -1.22 3.36 -7.43
N GLY A 105 -2.49 2.97 -7.51
CA GLY A 105 -3.28 2.42 -6.42
C GLY A 105 -3.63 0.93 -6.64
N LEU A 106 -4.86 0.58 -6.24
CA LEU A 106 -5.38 -0.78 -6.34
C LEU A 106 -5.42 -1.27 -7.79
N ASN A 107 -4.99 -2.50 -8.01
CA ASN A 107 -4.92 -3.19 -9.31
C ASN A 107 -4.11 -2.43 -10.37
N GLY A 108 -3.14 -1.62 -9.95
CA GLY A 108 -2.32 -0.86 -10.87
C GLY A 108 -3.00 0.41 -11.41
N LYS A 109 -4.19 0.77 -10.93
CA LYS A 109 -4.95 1.92 -11.46
C LYS A 109 -4.32 3.23 -11.02
N PRO A 110 -4.07 4.19 -11.93
CA PRO A 110 -3.58 5.51 -11.56
C PRO A 110 -4.67 6.33 -10.84
N PHE A 111 -4.25 7.17 -9.90
CA PHE A 111 -5.09 8.14 -9.20
C PHE A 111 -4.29 9.40 -8.85
N TRP A 112 -5.00 10.50 -8.58
CA TRP A 112 -4.39 11.77 -8.19
C TRP A 112 -4.22 11.87 -6.68
N MET A 113 -2.99 11.73 -6.20
CA MET A 113 -2.65 11.90 -4.78
C MET A 113 -2.55 13.39 -4.44
N LEU A 114 -3.29 13.84 -3.43
CA LEU A 114 -3.30 15.22 -2.95
C LEU A 114 -2.21 15.46 -1.90
N LYS A 115 -1.55 16.61 -1.98
CA LYS A 115 -0.61 17.12 -0.98
C LYS A 115 -0.71 18.63 -0.85
N PHE A 116 -0.24 19.20 0.25
CA PHE A 116 0.08 20.62 0.25
C PHE A 116 1.29 20.88 -0.63
N ARG A 117 1.29 22.01 -1.31
CA ARG A 117 2.41 22.40 -2.15
C ARG A 117 3.61 22.78 -1.28
N THR A 118 4.69 22.03 -1.43
CA THR A 118 5.96 22.26 -0.70
C THR A 118 7.11 22.70 -1.62
N MET A 119 6.91 22.66 -2.93
CA MET A 119 7.90 23.05 -3.94
C MET A 119 7.42 24.27 -4.73
N ARG A 120 8.35 24.96 -5.39
CA ARG A 120 8.03 26.05 -6.32
C ARG A 120 7.23 25.52 -7.53
N ILE A 121 6.44 26.39 -8.14
CA ILE A 121 5.85 26.13 -9.45
C ILE A 121 7.03 25.86 -10.40
N ASP A 122 6.92 24.83 -11.26
CA ASP A 122 7.97 24.39 -12.20
C ASP A 122 9.15 23.60 -11.62
N ALA A 123 9.04 23.09 -10.40
CA ALA A 123 10.05 22.23 -9.79
C ALA A 123 10.47 21.02 -10.67
N GLU A 124 9.55 20.43 -11.43
CA GLU A 124 9.87 19.31 -12.32
C GLU A 124 10.08 19.73 -13.79
N ALA A 125 9.96 21.01 -14.14
CA ALA A 125 9.97 21.47 -15.53
C ALA A 125 11.31 21.21 -16.25
N GLN A 126 12.44 21.29 -15.53
CA GLN A 126 13.77 21.06 -16.11
C GLN A 126 14.31 19.64 -15.89
N THR A 127 13.80 18.90 -14.90
CA THR A 127 14.40 17.63 -14.44
C THR A 127 13.49 16.42 -14.61
N GLY A 128 12.18 16.64 -14.81
CA GLY A 128 11.20 15.58 -14.87
C GLY A 128 10.98 14.86 -13.52
N PRO A 129 10.45 13.62 -13.56
CA PRO A 129 10.17 12.81 -12.37
C PRO A 129 11.45 12.36 -11.63
N VAL A 130 11.92 13.13 -10.65
CA VAL A 130 13.10 12.75 -9.84
C VAL A 130 12.70 12.46 -8.40
N TRP A 131 13.36 11.48 -7.76
CA TRP A 131 13.23 11.28 -6.31
C TRP A 131 13.77 12.51 -5.57
N ALA A 132 13.03 12.96 -4.55
CA ALA A 132 13.44 14.12 -3.78
C ALA A 132 14.71 13.80 -2.97
N ALA A 133 15.74 14.62 -3.15
CA ALA A 133 16.98 14.53 -2.38
C ALA A 133 16.84 15.24 -1.02
N LYS A 134 17.77 14.95 -0.10
CA LYS A 134 17.78 15.49 1.27
C LYS A 134 17.88 17.01 1.35
N ASP A 135 18.49 17.67 0.36
CA ASP A 135 18.59 19.14 0.22
C ASP A 135 18.23 19.57 -1.21
N ASP A 136 16.96 19.43 -1.55
CA ASP A 136 16.42 19.68 -2.88
C ASP A 136 16.12 21.20 -3.01
N PRO A 137 16.82 21.91 -3.91
CA PRO A 137 16.73 23.38 -4.05
C PRO A 137 15.35 23.85 -4.51
N ARG A 138 14.50 22.93 -4.96
CA ARG A 138 13.14 23.22 -5.43
C ARG A 138 12.15 23.46 -4.30
N ARG A 139 12.53 23.16 -3.05
CA ARG A 139 11.68 23.31 -1.86
C ARG A 139 11.62 24.75 -1.37
N THR A 140 10.45 25.15 -0.87
CA THR A 140 10.31 26.39 -0.11
C THR A 140 10.73 26.16 1.36
N PRO A 141 11.15 27.19 2.11
CA PRO A 141 11.47 27.04 3.54
C PRO A 141 10.31 26.45 4.35
N LEU A 142 9.08 26.92 4.09
CA LEU A 142 7.86 26.34 4.65
C LEU A 142 7.67 24.89 4.20
N GLY A 143 7.90 24.60 2.92
CA GLY A 143 7.80 23.26 2.37
C GLY A 143 8.74 22.26 3.03
N ALA A 144 9.95 22.68 3.40
CA ALA A 144 10.87 21.85 4.17
C ALA A 144 10.31 21.48 5.55
N PHE A 145 9.71 22.45 6.25
CA PHE A 145 9.04 22.22 7.53
C PHE A 145 7.84 21.26 7.40
N LEU A 146 6.97 21.48 6.40
CA LEU A 146 5.80 20.64 6.15
C LEU A 146 6.17 19.19 5.84
N ARG A 147 7.23 18.96 5.05
CA ARG A 147 7.71 17.59 4.74
C ARG A 147 8.34 16.90 5.94
N ARG A 148 9.11 17.63 6.76
CA ARG A 148 9.73 17.08 7.96
C ARG A 148 8.68 16.60 8.98
N THR A 149 7.57 17.33 9.07
CA THR A 149 6.44 17.02 9.96
C THR A 149 5.39 16.12 9.31
N SER A 150 5.54 15.77 8.02
CA SER A 150 4.54 15.07 7.21
C SER A 150 3.17 15.76 7.14
N ILE A 151 3.09 17.04 7.50
CA ILE A 151 1.86 17.84 7.41
C ILE A 151 1.47 18.04 5.94
N ASP A 152 2.43 17.99 5.00
CA ASP A 152 2.16 18.05 3.56
C ASP A 152 1.25 16.92 3.06
N GLU A 153 1.18 15.80 3.78
CA GLU A 153 0.42 14.60 3.40
C GLU A 153 -1.02 14.60 3.95
N LEU A 154 -1.40 15.54 4.82
CA LEU A 154 -2.76 15.60 5.39
C LEU A 154 -3.89 15.66 4.34
N PRO A 155 -3.75 16.35 3.19
CA PRO A 155 -4.78 16.33 2.15
C PRO A 155 -5.08 14.94 1.58
N GLN A 156 -4.20 13.95 1.77
CA GLN A 156 -4.45 12.55 1.36
C GLN A 156 -5.61 11.91 2.11
N LEU A 157 -6.00 12.44 3.29
CA LEU A 157 -7.20 12.00 3.99
C LEU A 157 -8.46 12.15 3.13
N ILE A 158 -8.49 13.13 2.23
CA ILE A 158 -9.56 13.31 1.24
C ILE A 158 -9.54 12.14 0.24
N ASN A 159 -8.36 11.72 -0.25
CA ASN A 159 -8.24 10.56 -1.13
C ASN A 159 -8.70 9.27 -0.45
N VAL A 160 -8.45 9.12 0.86
CA VAL A 160 -8.97 8.00 1.64
C VAL A 160 -10.49 8.04 1.71
N LEU A 161 -11.08 9.19 2.01
CA LEU A 161 -12.53 9.35 2.07
C LEU A 161 -13.18 9.08 0.70
N CYS A 162 -12.62 9.60 -0.40
CA CYS A 162 -13.06 9.34 -1.78
C CYS A 162 -12.88 7.87 -2.21
N GLY A 163 -11.98 7.14 -1.55
CA GLY A 163 -11.77 5.72 -1.79
C GLY A 163 -10.64 5.37 -2.75
N ASP A 164 -9.85 6.34 -3.18
CA ASP A 164 -8.62 6.12 -3.97
C ASP A 164 -7.54 5.45 -3.12
N MET A 165 -7.48 5.83 -1.84
CA MET A 165 -6.49 5.38 -0.86
C MET A 165 -7.15 4.71 0.35
N SER A 166 -6.30 4.15 1.20
CA SER A 166 -6.60 3.60 2.51
C SER A 166 -5.79 4.35 3.57
N MET A 167 -6.25 4.37 4.83
CA MET A 167 -5.44 4.88 5.96
C MET A 167 -4.12 4.11 6.07
N VAL A 168 -4.20 2.79 5.96
CA VAL A 168 -3.08 1.85 6.08
C VAL A 168 -2.93 1.01 4.81
N GLY A 169 -1.73 0.95 4.27
CA GLY A 169 -1.42 0.19 3.07
C GLY A 169 -0.01 0.45 2.51
N PRO A 170 0.39 -0.25 1.46
CA PRO A 170 1.64 0.02 0.76
C PRO A 170 1.69 1.45 0.24
N ARG A 171 2.85 2.09 0.35
CA ARG A 171 2.99 3.49 -0.09
C ARG A 171 2.86 3.60 -1.62
N PRO A 172 2.05 4.54 -2.14
CA PRO A 172 1.84 4.70 -3.58
C PRO A 172 3.10 5.20 -4.31
N GLU A 173 3.46 4.53 -5.40
CA GLU A 173 4.60 4.94 -6.25
C GLU A 173 4.13 5.56 -7.58
N ARG A 174 5.01 6.33 -8.23
CA ARG A 174 4.72 6.90 -9.56
C ARG A 174 4.75 5.80 -10.62
N PRO A 175 3.88 5.85 -11.64
CA PRO A 175 3.86 4.87 -12.73
C PRO A 175 5.22 4.62 -13.39
N VAL A 176 6.00 5.69 -13.60
CA VAL A 176 7.35 5.62 -14.20
C VAL A 176 8.30 4.71 -13.42
N PHE A 177 8.28 4.79 -12.08
CA PHE A 177 9.13 3.95 -11.23
C PHE A 177 8.63 2.52 -11.13
N ILE A 178 7.33 2.31 -11.22
CA ILE A 178 6.71 0.98 -11.16
C ILE A 178 7.18 0.12 -12.34
N GLN A 179 7.29 0.70 -13.55
CA GLN A 179 7.82 0.01 -14.73
C GLN A 179 9.29 -0.40 -14.59
N GLN A 180 10.08 0.36 -13.83
CA GLN A 180 11.49 0.04 -13.56
C GLN A 180 11.63 -1.02 -12.46
N PHE A 181 10.85 -0.87 -11.38
CA PHE A 181 10.92 -1.76 -10.22
C PHE A 181 10.29 -3.13 -10.48
N SER A 182 9.25 -3.21 -11.32
CA SER A 182 8.63 -4.48 -11.70
C SER A 182 9.58 -5.42 -12.43
N LYS A 183 10.57 -4.87 -13.15
CA LYS A 183 11.59 -5.64 -13.88
C LYS A 183 12.71 -6.13 -12.99
N THR A 184 12.99 -5.43 -11.89
CA THR A 184 14.16 -5.67 -11.04
C THR A 184 13.83 -6.42 -9.76
N ILE A 185 12.60 -6.27 -9.24
CA ILE A 185 12.18 -6.88 -7.97
C ILE A 185 11.11 -7.94 -8.22
N PRO A 186 11.38 -9.22 -7.90
CA PRO A 186 10.39 -10.27 -7.96
C PRO A 186 9.16 -9.94 -7.13
N ASN A 187 7.97 -10.27 -7.65
CA ASN A 187 6.68 -10.04 -6.99
C ASN A 187 6.37 -8.57 -6.64
N TYR A 188 7.08 -7.59 -7.22
CA TYR A 188 6.84 -6.17 -6.95
C TYR A 188 5.37 -5.76 -7.19
N MET A 189 4.72 -6.31 -8.22
CA MET A 189 3.31 -6.03 -8.52
C MET A 189 2.33 -6.47 -7.41
N ALA A 190 2.71 -7.37 -6.51
CA ALA A 190 1.84 -7.84 -5.44
C ALA A 190 1.45 -6.79 -4.42
N ARG A 191 2.24 -5.72 -4.31
CA ARG A 191 1.85 -4.56 -3.48
C ARG A 191 0.63 -3.80 -3.99
N HIS A 192 0.26 -3.95 -5.26
CA HIS A 192 -0.90 -3.28 -5.86
C HIS A 192 -2.21 -4.07 -5.73
N CYS A 193 -2.20 -5.24 -5.07
CA CYS A 193 -3.42 -6.02 -4.81
C CYS A 193 -4.33 -5.41 -3.74
N VAL A 194 -3.85 -4.37 -3.05
CA VAL A 194 -4.58 -3.66 -1.99
C VAL A 194 -4.52 -2.14 -2.28
N LYS A 195 -5.40 -1.37 -1.66
CA LYS A 195 -5.35 0.10 -1.80
C LYS A 195 -4.05 0.64 -1.20
N ALA A 196 -3.51 1.66 -1.85
CA ALA A 196 -2.33 2.34 -1.34
C ALA A 196 -2.65 3.08 -0.02
N GLY A 197 -1.67 3.13 0.88
CA GLY A 197 -1.82 3.71 2.22
C GLY A 197 -1.22 5.11 2.37
N ILE A 198 -1.79 5.92 3.27
CA ILE A 198 -1.08 7.11 3.80
C ILE A 198 0.13 6.64 4.62
N THR A 199 -0.12 5.69 5.53
CA THR A 199 0.89 4.98 6.30
C THR A 199 0.86 3.48 5.99
N GLY A 200 1.85 2.73 6.47
CA GLY A 200 2.00 1.31 6.17
C GLY A 200 3.08 0.65 7.01
N TRP A 201 3.07 -0.70 7.02
CA TRP A 201 4.00 -1.50 7.80
C TRP A 201 5.47 -1.20 7.48
N ALA A 202 5.81 -1.05 6.19
CA ALA A 202 7.14 -0.65 5.76
C ALA A 202 7.53 0.74 6.30
N GLN A 203 6.60 1.71 6.28
CA GLN A 203 6.84 3.09 6.74
C GLN A 203 7.14 3.14 8.24
N VAL A 204 6.36 2.44 9.07
CA VAL A 204 6.57 2.44 10.54
C VAL A 204 7.81 1.66 10.99
N HIS A 205 8.41 0.88 10.09
CA HIS A 205 9.71 0.21 10.28
C HIS A 205 10.88 0.96 9.62
N GLY A 206 10.65 2.17 9.11
CA GLY A 206 11.71 3.04 8.60
C GLY A 206 12.10 2.80 7.14
N TRP A 207 11.42 1.90 6.42
CA TRP A 207 11.68 1.61 5.00
C TRP A 207 11.02 2.66 4.08
N ARG A 208 11.39 3.94 4.25
CA ARG A 208 10.86 5.11 3.51
C ARG A 208 12.00 5.86 2.77
N GLY A 209 11.68 6.49 1.64
CA GLY A 209 12.65 7.31 0.89
C GLY A 209 13.75 6.47 0.24
N ASN A 210 15.01 6.89 0.35
CA ASN A 210 16.18 6.25 -0.29
C ASN A 210 16.64 4.93 0.34
N THR A 211 15.84 4.31 1.21
CA THR A 211 16.16 3.00 1.81
C THR A 211 16.00 1.85 0.82
N SER A 212 16.52 0.66 1.16
CA SER A 212 16.39 -0.56 0.36
C SER A 212 14.94 -0.82 -0.08
N LEU A 213 14.73 -0.77 -1.40
CA LEU A 213 13.43 -1.02 -2.00
C LEU A 213 12.99 -2.48 -1.82
N ARG A 214 13.94 -3.43 -1.81
CA ARG A 214 13.65 -4.85 -1.59
C ARG A 214 13.05 -5.09 -0.21
N LYS A 215 13.62 -4.47 0.83
CA LYS A 215 13.09 -4.53 2.21
C LYS A 215 11.73 -3.85 2.33
N ARG A 216 11.51 -2.72 1.64
CA ARG A 216 10.19 -2.08 1.58
C ARG A 216 9.14 -3.04 1.02
N VAL A 217 9.44 -3.69 -0.10
CA VAL A 217 8.53 -4.64 -0.75
C VAL A 217 8.26 -5.84 0.14
N GLU A 218 9.27 -6.41 0.78
CA GLU A 218 9.12 -7.51 1.75
C GLU A 218 8.11 -7.15 2.87
N TYR A 219 8.23 -5.94 3.45
CA TYR A 219 7.32 -5.46 4.49
C TYR A 219 5.91 -5.14 3.96
N ASP A 220 5.80 -4.61 2.74
CA ASP A 220 4.50 -4.40 2.09
C ASP A 220 3.78 -5.73 1.85
N LEU A 221 4.50 -6.76 1.37
CA LEU A 221 3.95 -8.08 1.14
C LEU A 221 3.55 -8.77 2.45
N TYR A 222 4.36 -8.61 3.51
CA TYR A 222 4.01 -9.10 4.84
C TYR A 222 2.71 -8.49 5.36
N TYR A 223 2.54 -7.17 5.23
CA TYR A 223 1.32 -6.47 5.62
C TYR A 223 0.10 -7.00 4.87
N ILE A 224 0.24 -7.20 3.56
CA ILE A 224 -0.83 -7.75 2.74
C ILE A 224 -1.17 -9.13 3.27
N THR A 225 -0.24 -10.08 3.28
CA THR A 225 -0.52 -11.48 3.64
C THR A 225 -1.03 -11.70 5.07
N HIS A 226 -0.69 -10.82 6.02
CA HIS A 226 -1.08 -10.92 7.42
C HIS A 226 -2.15 -9.90 7.83
N TRP A 227 -2.82 -9.30 6.85
CA TRP A 227 -3.77 -8.23 7.13
C TRP A 227 -4.87 -8.70 8.08
N ASN A 228 -5.10 -7.90 9.11
CA ASN A 228 -6.26 -7.97 9.98
C ASN A 228 -6.53 -6.57 10.57
N PRO A 229 -7.75 -6.28 11.05
CA PRO A 229 -8.09 -4.96 11.59
C PRO A 229 -7.17 -4.48 12.74
N TRP A 230 -6.66 -5.41 13.55
CA TRP A 230 -5.75 -5.09 14.65
C TRP A 230 -4.37 -4.62 14.16
N LEU A 231 -3.88 -5.19 13.06
CA LEU A 231 -2.64 -4.75 12.42
C LEU A 231 -2.76 -3.30 11.92
N ASP A 232 -3.90 -2.91 11.35
CA ASP A 232 -4.16 -1.52 10.94
C ASP A 232 -4.09 -0.57 12.15
N LEU A 233 -4.80 -0.90 13.24
CA LEU A 233 -4.79 -0.09 14.47
C LEU A 233 -3.38 0.02 15.06
N ARG A 234 -2.63 -1.08 15.07
CA ARG A 234 -1.23 -1.09 15.51
C ARG A 234 -0.36 -0.18 14.64
N ILE A 235 -0.52 -0.23 13.32
CA ILE A 235 0.24 0.62 12.40
C ILE A 235 -0.11 2.10 12.62
N LEU A 236 -1.39 2.43 12.80
CA LEU A 236 -1.83 3.80 13.09
C LEU A 236 -1.24 4.30 14.42
N TRP A 237 -1.29 3.49 15.47
CA TRP A 237 -0.67 3.82 16.76
C TRP A 237 0.83 4.06 16.63
N MET A 238 1.54 3.15 15.95
CA MET A 238 2.97 3.30 15.67
C MET A 238 3.25 4.54 14.81
N THR A 239 2.34 4.91 13.92
CA THR A 239 2.47 6.10 13.06
C THR A 239 2.36 7.37 13.89
N VAL A 240 1.44 7.45 14.85
CA VAL A 240 1.35 8.61 15.75
C VAL A 240 2.61 8.72 16.61
N TRP A 241 3.10 7.61 17.17
CA TRP A 241 4.26 7.64 18.07
C TRP A 241 5.60 7.86 17.34
N LYS A 242 5.82 7.14 16.23
CA LYS A 242 7.06 7.25 15.43
C LYS A 242 7.03 8.41 14.45
N GLY A 243 5.85 8.91 14.10
CA GLY A 243 5.58 10.00 13.16
C GLY A 243 6.33 11.29 13.48
N TRP A 244 6.49 11.56 14.77
CA TRP A 244 7.06 12.81 15.28
C TRP A 244 8.60 12.78 15.30
N ILE A 245 9.22 11.62 15.05
CA ILE A 245 10.69 11.39 15.16
C ILE A 245 11.24 10.82 13.84
N HIS A 246 10.88 11.41 12.70
CA HIS A 246 11.29 10.87 11.39
C HIS A 246 12.63 11.43 10.90
N ARG A 247 13.70 10.63 11.04
CA ARG A 247 15.03 10.87 10.45
C ARG A 247 15.10 10.71 8.91
N ASN A 248 14.08 10.13 8.27
CA ASN A 248 14.11 9.71 6.85
C ASN A 248 13.00 10.34 5.97
N ALA A 249 12.26 11.33 6.47
CA ALA A 249 11.28 12.08 5.66
C ALA A 249 12.02 13.19 4.91
N TYR A 250 12.41 12.93 3.66
CA TYR A 250 13.06 13.91 2.79
C TYR A 250 12.21 14.27 1.58
#